data_AF-A0AAJ7J4I0-F1
#
_entry.id   AF-A0AAJ7J4I0-F1
#
_cell.length_a   1.000
_cell.length_b   1.000
_cell.length_c   1.000
_cell.angle_alpha   90.00
_cell.angle_beta   90.00
_cell.angle_gamma   90.00
#
_symmetry.space_group_name_H-M   'P 1'
#
loop_
_entity.id
_entity.type
_entity.pdbx_description
1 polymer ?
#
loop_
_entity_poly.entity_id
_entity_poly.type
_entity_poly.pdbx_seq_one_letter_code
_entity_poly.pdbx_strand_id
1 'polypeptide(L)'
;MTTRINENMESNNEYPRPKYRQSKPISTSHDNAIYATPKEKNYFTENNIYDTFHFLLCHIIVDQPEDPVQYLNRLIDDLILFRAGLKNPRLLWTEKHVDAMFKNVAPCGSDLLSLDDYKTAMKSLGIRSYDPCPEQTVPGYVNRQTFRREASNDMKRELIYMIDAKQRVKCLDSLARQT
;
A
#
# COMPACT_ATOMS: atom_id res chain seq x y z
N MET A 1 -61.92 24.02 30.47
CA MET A 1 -60.78 24.94 30.34
C MET A 1 -59.54 24.06 30.22
N THR A 2 -59.16 23.44 29.09
CA THR A 2 -58.84 23.98 27.74
C THR A 2 -57.96 25.22 27.85
N THR A 3 -56.68 25.20 27.41
CA THR A 3 -56.19 25.28 26.00
C THR A 3 -54.70 24.85 25.96
N ARG A 4 -54.25 23.82 25.20
CA ARG A 4 -53.65 23.78 23.83
C ARG A 4 -52.58 24.82 23.47
N ILE A 5 -51.32 24.38 23.27
CA ILE A 5 -50.29 24.95 22.36
C ILE A 5 -49.39 23.74 21.93
N ASN A 6 -49.63 23.04 20.81
CA ASN A 6 -49.06 23.17 19.46
C ASN A 6 -47.57 23.59 19.39
N GLU A 7 -46.64 22.68 19.07
CA GLU A 7 -46.21 22.25 17.72
C GLU A 7 -45.26 23.23 17.00
N ASN A 8 -44.12 22.67 16.56
CA ASN A 8 -43.30 23.05 15.40
C ASN A 8 -42.18 24.08 15.56
N MET A 9 -40.96 23.59 15.80
CA MET A 9 -39.77 24.06 15.07
C MET A 9 -38.59 23.08 15.21
N GLU A 10 -38.65 21.93 14.55
CA GLU A 10 -37.44 21.20 14.16
C GLU A 10 -37.39 21.13 12.64
N SER A 11 -36.47 21.93 12.10
CA SER A 11 -36.16 22.04 10.69
C SER A 11 -35.60 20.70 10.21
N ASN A 12 -36.43 19.97 9.47
CA ASN A 12 -36.04 18.79 8.70
C ASN A 12 -35.03 19.20 7.61
N ASN A 13 -33.75 19.10 7.91
CA ASN A 13 -32.71 18.99 6.88
C ASN A 13 -32.07 17.61 6.99
N GLU A 14 -32.91 16.59 6.80
CA GLU A 14 -32.48 15.21 6.69
C GLU A 14 -31.92 15.00 5.27
N TYR A 15 -30.59 14.95 5.17
CA TYR A 15 -29.94 14.48 3.95
C TYR A 15 -30.51 13.10 3.58
N PRO A 16 -30.89 12.85 2.32
CA PRO A 16 -31.46 11.57 1.93
C PRO A 16 -30.43 10.46 2.21
N ARG A 17 -30.68 9.64 3.23
CA ARG A 17 -29.91 8.42 3.43
C ARG A 17 -30.10 7.54 2.20
N PRO A 18 -29.02 6.98 1.61
CA PRO A 18 -29.15 5.95 0.60
C PRO A 18 -30.06 4.84 1.14
N LYS A 19 -31.09 4.45 0.38
CA LYS A 19 -31.95 3.34 0.76
C LYS A 19 -31.12 2.07 0.76
N TYR A 20 -30.55 1.73 1.91
CA TYR A 20 -29.97 0.42 2.15
C TYR A 20 -31.06 -0.62 1.86
N ARG A 21 -30.74 -1.54 0.96
CA ARG A 21 -31.59 -2.66 0.59
C ARG A 21 -31.97 -3.40 1.89
N GLN A 22 -33.23 -3.35 2.28
CA GLN A 22 -33.72 -4.07 3.46
C GLN A 22 -33.45 -5.56 3.26
N SER A 23 -32.50 -6.11 4.03
CA SER A 23 -32.28 -7.54 4.13
C SER A 23 -33.41 -8.16 4.95
N LYS A 24 -33.89 -9.32 4.49
CA LYS A 24 -34.91 -10.13 5.19
C LYS A 24 -34.40 -10.58 6.58
N PRO A 25 -35.30 -10.83 7.55
CA PRO A 25 -34.90 -11.07 8.93
C PRO A 25 -34.09 -12.36 9.05
N ILE A 26 -33.00 -12.26 9.82
CA ILE A 26 -32.06 -13.32 10.13
C ILE A 26 -32.77 -14.31 11.06
N SER A 27 -33.08 -15.52 10.57
CA SER A 27 -33.41 -16.65 11.43
C SER A 27 -32.12 -17.19 12.03
N THR A 28 -32.06 -17.23 13.35
CA THR A 28 -30.96 -17.77 14.14
C THR A 28 -30.77 -19.26 13.87
N SER A 29 -29.71 -19.60 13.13
CA SER A 29 -29.04 -20.89 13.18
C SER A 29 -27.55 -20.63 13.01
N HIS A 30 -26.76 -21.21 13.89
CA HIS A 30 -25.32 -21.05 14.01
C HIS A 30 -24.57 -21.27 12.68
N ASP A 31 -23.43 -20.59 12.55
CA ASP A 31 -22.38 -20.74 11.53
C ASP A 31 -22.59 -20.04 10.17
N ASN A 32 -22.71 -18.70 10.18
CA ASN A 32 -22.56 -17.88 8.98
C ASN A 32 -21.21 -17.15 8.99
N ALA A 33 -20.13 -17.86 8.72
CA ALA A 33 -18.95 -17.22 8.17
C ALA A 33 -19.36 -16.58 6.82
N ILE A 34 -19.21 -15.26 6.71
CA ILE A 34 -19.48 -14.51 5.48
C ILE A 34 -18.45 -14.96 4.44
N TYR A 35 -18.73 -16.03 3.70
CA TYR A 35 -17.87 -16.47 2.61
C TYR A 35 -18.08 -15.54 1.41
N ALA A 36 -17.13 -14.63 1.21
CA ALA A 36 -17.02 -13.86 -0.03
C ALA A 36 -17.13 -14.80 -1.23
N THR A 37 -18.01 -14.47 -2.18
CA THR A 37 -18.23 -15.29 -3.37
C THR A 37 -16.94 -15.35 -4.21
N PRO A 38 -16.69 -16.42 -5.00
CA PRO A 38 -15.50 -16.52 -5.85
C PRO A 38 -15.30 -15.30 -6.78
N LYS A 39 -16.40 -14.67 -7.20
CA LYS A 39 -16.40 -13.47 -8.05
C LYS A 39 -15.93 -12.20 -7.32
N GLU A 40 -16.24 -12.06 -6.03
CA GLU A 40 -15.78 -10.95 -5.19
C GLU A 40 -14.31 -11.12 -4.77
N LYS A 41 -13.88 -12.35 -4.50
CA LYS A 41 -12.46 -12.67 -4.26
C LYS A 41 -11.59 -12.29 -5.46
N ASN A 42 -12.10 -12.46 -6.68
CA ASN A 42 -11.42 -12.02 -7.88
C ASN A 42 -11.25 -10.50 -7.90
N TYR A 43 -12.27 -9.70 -7.62
CA TYR A 43 -12.14 -8.24 -7.67
C TYR A 43 -11.07 -7.69 -6.72
N PHE A 44 -11.04 -8.13 -5.46
CA PHE A 44 -10.04 -7.64 -4.49
C PHE A 44 -8.62 -8.05 -4.85
N THR A 45 -8.45 -9.28 -5.36
CA THR A 45 -7.15 -9.83 -5.74
C THR A 45 -6.65 -9.22 -7.05
N GLU A 46 -7.53 -9.13 -8.05
CA GLU A 46 -7.23 -8.54 -9.37
C GLU A 46 -6.86 -7.07 -9.25
N ASN A 47 -7.41 -6.33 -8.29
CA ASN A 47 -7.14 -4.91 -8.09
C ASN A 47 -6.15 -4.62 -6.94
N ASN A 48 -5.48 -5.64 -6.38
CA ASN A 48 -4.52 -5.52 -5.27
C ASN A 48 -5.05 -4.67 -4.10
N ILE A 49 -6.35 -4.81 -3.80
CA ILE A 49 -7.01 -4.00 -2.77
C ILE A 49 -6.42 -4.32 -1.40
N TYR A 50 -6.13 -5.59 -1.10
CA TYR A 50 -5.52 -5.98 0.18
C TYR A 50 -4.15 -5.34 0.42
N ASP A 51 -3.24 -5.41 -0.57
CA ASP A 51 -1.91 -4.79 -0.46
C ASP A 51 -2.05 -3.27 -0.32
N THR A 52 -2.97 -2.64 -1.07
CA THR A 52 -3.23 -1.20 -0.99
C THR A 52 -3.72 -0.78 0.39
N PHE A 53 -4.70 -1.49 0.97
CA PHE A 53 -5.18 -1.19 2.33
C PHE A 53 -4.10 -1.42 3.38
N HIS A 54 -3.31 -2.50 3.26
CA HIS A 54 -2.18 -2.75 4.16
C HIS A 54 -1.19 -1.58 4.14
N PHE A 55 -0.83 -1.09 2.95
CA PHE A 55 0.03 0.09 2.78
C PHE A 55 -0.54 1.35 3.44
N LEU A 56 -1.84 1.65 3.23
CA LEU A 56 -2.50 2.79 3.86
C LEU A 56 -2.47 2.70 5.39
N LEU A 57 -2.71 1.50 5.93
CA LEU A 57 -2.66 1.24 7.37
C LEU A 57 -1.25 1.42 7.94
N CYS A 58 -0.22 0.92 7.24
CA CYS A 58 1.17 1.10 7.64
C CYS A 58 1.52 2.59 7.78
N HIS A 59 1.07 3.43 6.84
CA HIS A 59 1.30 4.88 6.92
C HIS A 59 0.64 5.52 8.16
N ILE A 60 -0.58 5.12 8.52
CA ILE A 60 -1.23 5.61 9.74
C ILE A 60 -0.46 5.18 10.98
N ILE A 61 -0.02 3.91 11.04
CA ILE A 61 0.67 3.36 12.21
C ILE A 61 2.02 4.04 12.42
N VAL A 62 2.74 4.33 11.34
CA VAL A 62 4.08 4.95 11.39
C VAL A 62 3.97 6.44 11.71
N ASP A 63 3.08 7.17 11.03
CA ASP A 63 3.03 8.63 11.16
C ASP A 63 2.15 9.11 12.32
N GLN A 64 1.27 8.26 12.84
CA GLN A 64 0.34 8.54 13.96
C GLN A 64 -0.33 9.92 13.86
N PRO A 65 -1.01 10.22 12.74
CA PRO A 65 -1.62 11.53 12.54
C PRO A 65 -2.75 11.78 13.54
N GLU A 66 -2.90 13.04 13.98
CA GLU A 66 -3.98 13.47 14.87
C GLU A 66 -5.37 13.28 14.24
N ASP A 67 -5.48 13.50 12.92
CA ASP A 67 -6.66 13.18 12.11
C ASP A 67 -6.32 12.12 11.04
N PRO A 68 -6.52 10.82 11.35
CA PRO A 68 -6.25 9.73 10.42
C PRO A 68 -7.10 9.78 9.15
N VAL A 69 -8.33 10.30 9.21
CA VAL A 69 -9.24 10.34 8.06
C VAL A 69 -8.77 11.38 7.06
N GLN A 70 -8.44 12.59 7.52
CA GLN A 70 -7.90 13.63 6.64
C GLN A 70 -6.53 13.22 6.08
N TYR A 71 -5.68 12.58 6.89
CA TYR A 71 -4.40 12.06 6.43
C TYR A 71 -4.58 11.04 5.30
N LEU A 72 -5.50 10.08 5.44
CA LEU A 72 -5.78 9.07 4.42
C LEU A 72 -6.29 9.70 3.11
N ASN A 73 -7.16 10.70 3.18
CA ASN A 73 -7.63 11.41 1.98
C ASN A 73 -6.45 12.00 1.19
N ARG A 74 -5.53 12.71 1.88
CA ARG A 74 -4.33 13.27 1.25
C ARG A 74 -3.39 12.18 0.70
N LEU A 75 -3.26 11.06 1.41
CA LEU A 75 -2.43 9.95 0.95
C LEU A 75 -2.99 9.33 -0.33
N ILE A 76 -4.31 9.11 -0.40
CA ILE A 76 -4.98 8.60 -1.60
C ILE A 76 -4.87 9.58 -2.77
N ASP A 77 -5.10 10.87 -2.54
CA ASP A 77 -4.90 11.91 -3.56
C ASP A 77 -3.48 11.88 -4.14
N ASP A 78 -2.49 11.72 -3.27
CA ASP A 78 -1.09 11.63 -3.68
C ASP A 78 -0.78 10.36 -4.48
N LEU A 79 -1.39 9.23 -4.13
CA LEU A 79 -1.31 8.00 -4.92
C LEU A 79 -1.96 8.15 -6.30
N ILE A 80 -3.11 8.84 -6.38
CA ILE A 80 -3.80 9.12 -7.66
C ILE A 80 -2.92 10.01 -8.54
N LEU A 81 -2.35 11.09 -7.99
CA LEU A 81 -1.46 11.98 -8.72
C LEU A 81 -0.15 11.29 -9.14
N PHE A 82 0.42 10.45 -8.27
CA PHE A 82 1.59 9.64 -8.62
C PHE A 82 1.30 8.68 -9.77
N ARG A 83 0.15 7.98 -9.74
CA ARG A 83 -0.28 7.09 -10.82
C ARG A 83 -0.46 7.84 -12.15
N ALA A 84 -0.87 9.11 -12.09
CA ALA A 84 -0.97 9.98 -13.27
C ALA A 84 0.38 10.57 -13.73
N GLY A 85 1.48 10.29 -13.02
CA GLY A 85 2.80 10.87 -13.30
C GLY A 85 2.95 12.34 -12.88
N LEU A 86 2.02 12.86 -12.09
CA LEU A 86 1.95 14.28 -11.71
C LEU A 86 2.62 14.59 -10.36
N LYS A 87 2.95 13.56 -9.57
CA LYS A 87 3.56 13.71 -8.25
C LYS A 87 4.56 12.58 -7.99
N ASN A 88 5.53 12.83 -7.11
CA ASN A 88 6.38 11.77 -6.58
C ASN A 88 5.60 10.85 -5.64
N PRO A 89 5.98 9.56 -5.56
CA PRO A 89 5.31 8.61 -4.70
C PRO A 89 5.55 8.93 -3.23
N ARG A 90 4.51 8.73 -2.41
CA ARG A 90 4.71 8.57 -0.97
C ARG A 90 5.13 7.14 -0.70
N LEU A 91 6.36 6.97 -0.24
CA LEU A 91 6.90 5.68 0.18
C LEU A 91 6.84 5.59 1.70
N LEU A 92 6.63 4.37 2.23
CA LEU A 92 6.71 4.10 3.66
C LEU A 92 8.15 4.25 4.16
N TRP A 93 9.11 3.80 3.36
CA TRP A 93 10.53 3.91 3.66
C TRP A 93 11.13 5.14 2.98
N THR A 94 11.76 6.00 3.78
CA THR A 94 12.51 7.15 3.28
C THR A 94 13.98 6.77 3.07
N GLU A 95 14.77 7.64 2.43
CA GLU A 95 16.22 7.43 2.27
C GLU A 95 16.93 7.17 3.60
N LYS A 96 16.47 7.79 4.70
CA LYS A 96 17.01 7.56 6.04
C LYS A 96 16.80 6.12 6.51
N HIS A 97 15.66 5.52 6.18
CA HIS A 97 15.35 4.13 6.51
C HIS A 97 16.20 3.18 5.67
N VAL A 98 16.38 3.46 4.38
CA VAL A 98 17.28 2.71 3.48
C VAL A 98 18.73 2.77 4.01
N ASP A 99 19.17 3.95 4.45
CA ASP A 99 20.49 4.11 5.05
C ASP A 99 20.69 3.36 6.35
N ALA A 100 19.70 3.38 7.22
CA ALA A 100 19.71 2.61 8.45
C ALA A 100 19.77 1.11 8.15
N MET A 101 19.00 0.64 7.15
CA MET A 101 19.03 -0.76 6.70
C MET A 101 20.42 -1.15 6.21
N PHE A 102 21.04 -0.31 5.37
CA PHE A 102 22.41 -0.56 4.89
C PHE A 102 23.37 -0.76 6.06
N LYS A 103 23.35 0.16 7.03
CA LYS A 103 24.23 0.11 8.22
C LYS A 103 23.96 -1.09 9.13
N ASN A 104 22.72 -1.58 9.16
CA ASN A 104 22.32 -2.71 9.98
C ASN A 104 22.88 -4.03 9.42
N VAL A 105 22.85 -4.19 8.10
CA VAL A 105 23.32 -5.43 7.45
C VAL A 105 24.82 -5.37 7.12
N ALA A 106 25.37 -4.19 6.87
CA ALA A 106 26.79 -4.04 6.57
C ALA A 106 27.66 -4.50 7.77
N PRO A 107 28.72 -5.29 7.51
CA PRO A 107 29.74 -5.57 8.50
C PRO A 107 30.28 -4.24 9.07
N CYS A 108 30.51 -4.19 10.39
CA CYS A 108 30.77 -2.96 11.15
C CYS A 108 31.71 -1.98 10.41
N GLY A 109 31.16 -0.87 9.91
CA GLY A 109 31.91 0.21 9.25
C GLY A 109 32.23 0.01 7.76
N SER A 110 31.74 -1.05 7.12
CA SER A 110 31.91 -1.29 5.68
C SER A 110 30.96 -0.42 4.84
N ASP A 111 31.48 0.16 3.76
CA ASP A 111 30.70 0.84 2.71
C ASP A 111 30.26 -0.11 1.58
N LEU A 112 30.46 -1.42 1.78
CA LEU A 112 30.13 -2.49 0.84
C LEU A 112 29.25 -3.55 1.52
N LEU A 113 28.27 -4.05 0.77
CA LEU A 113 27.46 -5.23 1.11
C LEU A 113 27.86 -6.40 0.22
N SER A 114 27.94 -7.60 0.78
CA SER A 114 27.95 -8.81 -0.05
C SER A 114 26.61 -8.95 -0.81
N LEU A 115 26.57 -9.74 -1.88
CA LEU A 115 25.31 -10.00 -2.59
C LEU A 115 24.24 -10.64 -1.69
N ASP A 116 24.63 -11.43 -0.69
CA ASP A 116 23.66 -12.07 0.22
C ASP A 116 23.12 -11.09 1.27
N ASP A 117 23.96 -10.18 1.76
CA ASP A 117 23.54 -9.06 2.61
C ASP A 117 22.61 -8.12 1.86
N TYR A 118 22.93 -7.81 0.60
CA TYR A 118 22.07 -7.03 -0.29
C TYR A 118 20.68 -7.67 -0.42
N LYS A 119 20.60 -8.97 -0.75
CA LYS A 119 19.32 -9.68 -0.86
C LYS A 119 18.55 -9.65 0.46
N THR A 120 19.24 -9.82 1.58
CA THR A 120 18.64 -9.78 2.93
C THR A 120 18.06 -8.39 3.24
N ALA A 121 18.81 -7.33 2.91
CA ALA A 121 18.37 -5.95 3.09
C ALA A 121 17.15 -5.62 2.22
N MET A 122 17.16 -6.02 0.94
CA MET A 122 16.03 -5.80 0.01
C MET A 122 14.75 -6.47 0.51
N LYS A 123 14.84 -7.73 0.96
CA LYS A 123 13.71 -8.45 1.56
C LYS A 123 13.22 -7.79 2.84
N SER A 124 14.13 -7.31 3.69
CA SER A 124 13.79 -6.64 4.95
C SER A 124 13.07 -5.31 4.73
N LEU A 125 13.33 -4.65 3.59
CA LEU A 125 12.59 -3.46 3.15
C LEU A 125 11.21 -3.79 2.55
N GLY A 126 10.85 -5.08 2.45
CA GLY A 126 9.56 -5.54 1.91
C GLY A 126 9.52 -5.59 0.39
N ILE A 127 10.67 -5.49 -0.29
CA ILE A 127 10.76 -5.51 -1.75
C ILE A 127 10.69 -6.97 -2.22
N ARG A 128 9.70 -7.32 -3.05
CA ARG A 128 9.45 -8.70 -3.51
C ARG A 128 10.16 -9.00 -4.82
N SER A 129 10.24 -8.02 -5.72
CA SER A 129 10.92 -8.12 -7.01
C SER A 129 12.07 -7.13 -7.11
N TYR A 130 13.29 -7.62 -7.29
CA TYR A 130 14.51 -6.83 -7.44
C TYR A 130 15.57 -7.63 -8.21
N ASP A 131 16.57 -6.96 -8.77
CA ASP A 131 17.72 -7.62 -9.39
C ASP A 131 18.64 -8.21 -8.29
N PRO A 132 18.83 -9.54 -8.22
CA PRO A 132 19.69 -10.16 -7.22
C PRO A 132 21.19 -9.94 -7.48
N CYS A 133 21.58 -9.42 -8.63
CA CYS A 133 22.95 -9.21 -9.07
C CYS A 133 23.12 -7.79 -9.68
N PRO A 134 22.86 -6.72 -8.90
CA PRO A 134 22.90 -5.35 -9.39
C PRO A 134 24.34 -4.92 -9.72
N GLU A 135 24.53 -3.68 -10.18
CA GLU A 135 25.85 -3.10 -10.44
C GLU A 135 26.82 -3.28 -9.26
N GLN A 136 27.93 -3.98 -9.51
CA GLN A 136 28.89 -4.32 -8.47
C GLN A 136 30.12 -3.42 -8.59
N THR A 137 30.54 -2.83 -7.47
CA THR A 137 31.77 -2.01 -7.45
C THR A 137 33.01 -2.89 -7.38
N VAL A 138 32.89 -4.01 -6.67
CA VAL A 138 33.88 -5.08 -6.57
C VAL A 138 33.12 -6.38 -6.82
N PRO A 139 33.68 -7.38 -7.53
CA PRO A 139 33.01 -8.65 -7.72
C PRO A 139 32.51 -9.25 -6.39
N GLY A 140 31.22 -9.55 -6.32
CA GLY A 140 30.49 -10.03 -5.14
C GLY A 140 29.95 -8.94 -4.21
N TYR A 141 30.21 -7.66 -4.47
CA TYR A 141 29.90 -6.56 -3.55
C TYR A 141 29.17 -5.38 -4.19
N VAL A 142 28.17 -4.89 -3.47
CA VAL A 142 27.34 -3.73 -3.82
C VAL A 142 27.71 -2.57 -2.90
N ASN A 143 28.05 -1.42 -3.47
CA ASN A 143 28.31 -0.23 -2.67
C ASN A 143 27.01 0.42 -2.16
N ARG A 144 27.16 1.32 -1.19
CA ARG A 144 26.03 2.06 -0.61
C ARG A 144 25.19 2.85 -1.63
N GLN A 145 25.82 3.45 -2.64
CA GLN A 145 25.11 4.27 -3.62
C GLN A 145 24.24 3.41 -4.55
N THR A 146 24.77 2.29 -5.03
CA THR A 146 24.02 1.30 -5.81
C THR A 146 22.86 0.76 -4.99
N PHE A 147 23.10 0.32 -3.74
CA PHE A 147 22.03 -0.18 -2.89
C PHE A 147 20.89 0.84 -2.73
N ARG A 148 21.21 2.10 -2.41
CA ARG A 148 20.20 3.17 -2.28
C ARG A 148 19.39 3.36 -3.55
N ARG A 149 20.06 3.37 -4.70
CA ARG A 149 19.44 3.57 -6.01
C ARG A 149 18.49 2.42 -6.34
N GLU A 150 18.96 1.18 -6.22
CA GLU A 150 18.15 -0.01 -6.51
C GLU A 150 16.96 -0.10 -5.55
N ALA A 151 17.19 -0.01 -4.23
CA ALA A 151 16.12 -0.04 -3.23
C ALA A 151 15.05 1.03 -3.48
N SER A 152 15.46 2.26 -3.77
CA SER A 152 14.51 3.36 -4.03
C SER A 152 13.71 3.13 -5.31
N ASN A 153 14.35 2.63 -6.37
CA ASN A 153 13.67 2.34 -7.62
C ASN A 153 12.71 1.16 -7.47
N ASP A 154 13.11 0.11 -6.77
CA ASP A 154 12.29 -1.06 -6.52
C ASP A 154 11.09 -0.77 -5.63
N MET A 155 11.23 0.05 -4.58
CA MET A 155 10.08 0.49 -3.78
C MET A 155 9.04 1.25 -4.62
N LYS A 156 9.50 2.10 -5.55
CA LYS A 156 8.61 2.80 -6.48
C LYS A 156 7.91 1.82 -7.43
N ARG A 157 8.64 0.82 -7.94
CA ARG A 157 8.07 -0.24 -8.79
C ARG A 157 7.01 -1.04 -8.03
N GLU A 158 7.30 -1.48 -6.80
CA GLU A 158 6.34 -2.18 -5.93
C GLU A 158 5.08 -1.35 -5.69
N LEU A 159 5.23 -0.05 -5.41
CA LEU A 159 4.08 0.83 -5.24
C LEU A 159 3.24 0.92 -6.52
N ILE A 160 3.87 1.04 -7.70
CA ILE A 160 3.16 1.05 -8.99
C ILE A 160 2.40 -0.27 -9.19
N TYR A 161 3.03 -1.42 -8.96
CA TYR A 161 2.37 -2.72 -9.06
C TYR A 161 1.18 -2.84 -8.13
N MET A 162 1.28 -2.27 -6.92
CA MET A 162 0.22 -2.26 -5.94
C MET A 162 -0.98 -1.41 -6.39
N ILE A 163 -0.76 -0.19 -6.90
CA ILE A 163 -1.84 0.77 -7.21
C ILE A 163 -2.34 0.73 -8.66
N ASP A 164 -1.63 0.04 -9.55
CA ASP A 164 -1.99 -0.12 -10.96
C ASP A 164 -1.88 -1.59 -11.41
N ALA A 165 -2.91 -2.36 -11.06
CA ALA A 165 -3.00 -3.77 -11.40
C ALA A 165 -2.89 -4.09 -12.90
N LYS A 166 -3.13 -3.12 -13.80
CA LYS A 166 -3.02 -3.33 -15.24
C LYS A 166 -1.56 -3.38 -15.72
N GLN A 167 -0.61 -2.86 -14.95
CA GLN A 167 0.83 -2.95 -15.26
C GLN A 167 1.39 -4.38 -15.11
N ARG A 168 0.69 -5.25 -14.38
CA ARG A 168 1.07 -6.65 -14.12
C ARG A 168 1.20 -7.47 -15.41
N VAL A 169 0.27 -7.27 -16.36
CA VAL A 169 0.24 -8.00 -17.63
C VAL A 169 1.45 -7.64 -18.50
N LYS A 170 1.82 -6.36 -18.55
CA LYS A 170 2.96 -5.90 -19.36
C LYS A 170 4.30 -6.43 -18.84
N CYS A 171 4.49 -6.55 -17.53
CA CYS A 171 5.74 -7.06 -16.96
C CYS A 171 5.86 -8.59 -17.08
N LEU A 172 4.79 -9.34 -16.81
CA LEU A 172 4.80 -10.80 -16.99
C LEU A 172 5.02 -11.18 -18.46
N ASP A 173 4.42 -10.45 -19.40
CA ASP A 173 4.65 -10.65 -20.83
C ASP A 173 6.08 -10.28 -21.27
N SER A 174 6.76 -9.38 -20.55
CA SER A 174 8.15 -9.01 -20.85
C SER A 174 9.15 -10.05 -20.33
N LEU A 175 8.85 -10.70 -19.19
CA LEU A 175 9.67 -11.76 -18.61
C LEU A 175 9.53 -13.09 -19.39
N ALA A 176 8.31 -13.41 -19.84
CA ALA A 176 8.05 -14.60 -20.66
C ALA A 176 8.65 -14.53 -22.08
N ARG A 177 9.10 -13.34 -22.52
CA ARG A 177 9.78 -13.13 -23.81
C ARG A 177 11.32 -13.18 -23.70
N GLN A 178 11.86 -13.38 -22.50
CA GLN A 178 13.30 -13.48 -22.24
C GLN A 178 13.74 -14.88 -21.78
N THR A 179 12.82 -15.84 -21.73
CA THR A 179 13.05 -17.29 -21.54
C THR A 179 12.79 -18.03 -22.84
#